data_AF-A0A2G5TYY9-F1
#
_entry.id   AF-A0A2G5TYY9-F1
#
_cell.length_a   1.000
_cell.length_b   1.000
_cell.length_c   1.000
_cell.angle_alpha   90.00
_cell.angle_beta   90.00
_cell.angle_gamma   90.00
#
_symmetry.space_group_name_H-M   'P 1'
#
loop_
_entity.id
_entity.type
_entity.pdbx_description
1 polymer ?
#
loop_
_entity_poly.entity_id
_entity_poly.type
_entity_poly.pdbx_seq_one_letter_code
_entity_poly.pdbx_strand_id
1 'polypeptide(L)'
;MSSDIENLAKQTENLSIEPIYNTNWCDMPAEIKVECIGKMELIERLSLRSTAKDERSLVDSQTIKFRKGEFRGNAYCFDASLYSENGYELSKNLTDSSNEAFEFVRYIWKVGVFENLKISFYGTAYTRKMKKYTGEIKAKNVELHYGDILILPMIVQKLNDGIESIMTYPDSRGAPNLDFNKLFAIPQIQNVPYWHIGNCDQTESLHRVAKMWIDRNSKVGCTFQIYIFADGSFKEFLEHFTERIVSKNEKRARIRTNNPDRHIILERGLIEIVDDLVEIPQFFRLMVISVEMKESEYDDNCEKWISKICPEYREENNI
;
A
#
# COMPACT_ATOMS: atom_id res chain seq x y z
N MET A 1 51.31 43.98 2.50
CA MET A 1 50.96 42.60 2.12
C MET A 1 50.49 41.76 3.31
N SER A 2 51.17 41.72 4.46
CA SER A 2 50.66 41.00 5.65
C SER A 2 49.55 41.76 6.41
N SER A 3 49.63 43.10 6.46
CA SER A 3 48.64 43.95 7.15
C SER A 3 47.27 43.99 6.47
N ASP A 4 47.24 43.77 5.17
CA ASP A 4 46.05 43.96 4.34
C ASP A 4 45.13 42.72 4.44
N ILE A 5 45.72 41.53 4.62
CA ILE A 5 45.01 40.27 4.85
C ILE A 5 44.38 40.24 6.25
N GLU A 6 45.09 40.76 7.26
CA GLU A 6 44.59 40.85 8.65
C GLU A 6 43.40 41.83 8.77
N ASN A 7 43.45 42.94 8.04
CA ASN A 7 42.35 43.90 7.96
C ASN A 7 41.16 43.37 7.16
N LEU A 8 41.38 42.59 6.09
CA LEU A 8 40.33 41.90 5.34
C LEU A 8 39.64 40.82 6.19
N ALA A 9 40.39 40.06 6.98
CA ALA A 9 39.83 39.06 7.91
C ALA A 9 38.94 39.73 8.97
N LYS A 10 39.41 40.82 9.61
CA LYS A 10 38.63 41.60 10.58
C LYS A 10 37.40 42.27 9.99
N GLN A 11 37.47 42.74 8.74
CA GLN A 11 36.31 43.32 8.05
C GLN A 11 35.26 42.26 7.69
N THR A 12 35.69 41.04 7.35
CA THR A 12 34.78 39.92 7.05
C THR A 12 34.07 39.42 8.32
N GLU A 13 34.76 39.41 9.47
CA GLU A 13 34.21 39.05 10.78
C GLU A 13 33.14 40.06 11.24
N ASN A 14 33.34 41.35 10.98
CA ASN A 14 32.39 42.42 11.31
C ASN A 14 31.19 42.55 10.34
N LEU A 15 31.23 41.88 9.19
CA LEU A 15 30.12 41.83 8.22
C LEU A 15 29.19 40.64 8.45
N SER A 16 29.59 39.68 9.29
CA SER A 16 28.72 38.60 9.74
C SER A 16 27.83 39.10 10.86
N ILE A 17 26.54 39.30 10.56
CA ILE A 17 25.49 39.56 11.56
C ILE A 17 25.12 38.25 12.30
N GLU A 18 25.76 37.13 11.96
CA GLU A 18 25.47 35.86 12.60
C GLU A 18 26.12 35.78 13.99
N PRO A 19 25.36 35.42 15.02
CA PRO A 19 25.90 35.24 16.37
C PRO A 19 27.05 34.22 16.36
N ILE A 20 28.18 34.59 16.97
CA ILE A 20 29.32 33.70 17.17
C ILE A 20 28.97 32.75 18.31
N TYR A 21 28.66 31.50 17.97
CA TYR A 21 28.44 30.44 18.94
C TYR A 21 29.78 29.83 19.37
N ASN A 22 29.98 29.59 20.68
CA ASN A 22 31.18 28.92 21.21
C ASN A 22 31.28 27.43 20.81
N THR A 23 30.19 26.85 20.33
CA THR A 23 30.07 25.45 19.90
C THR A 23 29.26 25.40 18.63
N ASN A 24 29.65 24.55 17.68
CA ASN A 24 28.94 24.33 16.42
C ASN A 24 28.18 23.00 16.43
N TRP A 25 27.39 22.73 15.39
CA TRP A 25 26.73 21.45 15.14
C TRP A 25 27.68 20.26 15.30
N CYS A 26 28.93 20.36 14.83
CA CYS A 26 29.93 19.30 14.95
C CYS A 26 30.27 18.93 16.41
N ASP A 27 30.14 19.87 17.34
CA ASP A 27 30.44 19.67 18.76
C ASP A 27 29.25 19.08 19.53
N MET A 28 28.07 19.00 18.90
CA MET A 28 26.86 18.46 19.53
C MET A 28 26.93 16.93 19.68
N PRO A 29 26.53 16.38 20.84
CA PRO A 29 26.40 14.94 21.03
C PRO A 29 25.43 14.32 20.01
N ALA A 30 25.70 13.08 19.60
CA ALA A 30 24.89 12.38 18.60
C ALA A 30 23.43 12.24 19.02
N GLU A 31 23.16 12.07 20.32
CA GLU A 31 21.81 11.94 20.88
C GLU A 31 20.97 13.20 20.65
N ILE A 32 21.56 14.38 20.83
CA ILE A 32 20.87 15.66 20.60
C ILE A 32 20.66 15.89 19.11
N LYS A 33 21.66 15.56 18.28
CA LYS A 33 21.52 15.62 16.81
C LYS A 33 20.38 14.74 16.32
N VAL A 34 20.24 13.52 16.87
CA VAL A 34 19.12 12.61 16.57
C VAL A 34 17.79 13.25 16.94
N GLU A 35 17.69 13.88 18.11
CA GLU A 35 16.45 14.58 18.51
C GLU A 35 16.12 15.72 17.55
N CYS A 36 17.11 16.51 17.13
CA CYS A 36 16.94 17.56 16.14
C CYS A 36 16.49 17.00 14.78
N ILE A 37 17.16 15.96 14.27
CA ILE A 37 16.80 15.29 13.01
C ILE A 37 15.37 14.72 13.09
N GLY A 38 14.97 14.20 14.25
CA GLY A 38 13.62 13.71 14.49
C GLY A 38 12.52 14.75 14.22
N LYS A 39 12.84 16.05 14.42
CA LYS A 39 11.93 17.19 14.20
C LYS A 39 12.00 17.74 12.76
N MET A 40 12.99 17.33 11.97
CA MET A 40 13.17 17.80 10.60
C MET A 40 12.22 17.10 9.61
N GLU A 41 11.75 17.87 8.64
CA GLU A 41 11.02 17.38 7.46
C GLU A 41 11.97 16.75 6.45
N LEU A 42 11.42 16.03 5.47
CA LEU A 42 12.20 15.27 4.49
C LEU A 42 13.24 16.13 3.75
N ILE A 43 12.88 17.35 3.33
CA ILE A 43 13.77 18.23 2.56
C ILE A 43 14.98 18.71 3.38
N GLU A 44 14.77 18.97 4.67
CA GLU A 44 15.80 19.39 5.61
C GLU A 44 16.75 18.22 5.88
N ARG A 45 16.18 17.02 6.10
CA ARG A 45 16.97 15.79 6.24
C ARG A 45 17.81 15.49 5.00
N LEU A 46 17.25 15.66 3.79
CA LEU A 46 17.99 15.47 2.54
C LEU A 46 19.14 16.48 2.38
N SER A 47 18.93 17.72 2.82
CA SER A 47 19.96 18.76 2.84
C SER A 47 21.08 18.39 3.81
N LEU A 48 20.74 18.07 5.07
CA LEU A 48 21.71 17.65 6.09
C LEU A 48 22.48 16.40 5.69
N ARG A 49 21.81 15.41 5.10
CA ARG A 49 22.42 14.18 4.58
C ARG A 49 23.52 14.43 3.53
N SER A 50 23.50 15.59 2.90
CA SER A 50 24.44 15.97 1.84
C SER A 50 25.67 16.71 2.35
N THR A 51 25.72 17.10 3.64
CA THR A 51 26.80 17.93 4.19
C THR A 51 28.04 17.13 4.59
N ALA A 52 27.88 15.99 5.26
CA ALA A 52 28.99 15.15 5.73
C ALA A 52 28.61 13.67 5.86
N LYS A 53 29.62 12.79 5.94
CA LYS A 53 29.43 11.32 6.03
C LYS A 53 28.75 10.90 7.35
N ASP A 54 29.13 11.52 8.46
CA ASP A 54 28.59 11.19 9.78
C ASP A 54 27.13 11.64 9.88
N GLU A 55 26.83 12.85 9.38
CA GLU A 55 25.46 13.38 9.31
C GLU A 55 24.56 12.55 8.39
N ARG A 56 25.09 12.10 7.24
CA ARG A 56 24.40 11.15 6.37
C ARG A 56 24.05 9.87 7.11
N SER A 57 25.00 9.30 7.85
CA SER A 57 24.80 8.06 8.58
C SER A 57 23.76 8.23 9.68
N LEU A 58 23.77 9.38 10.35
CA LEU A 58 22.81 9.72 11.38
C LEU A 58 21.40 9.88 10.80
N VAL A 59 21.24 10.66 9.73
CA VAL A 59 19.95 10.82 9.04
C VAL A 59 19.42 9.47 8.54
N ASP A 60 20.26 8.66 7.90
CA ASP A 60 19.90 7.33 7.38
C ASP A 60 19.48 6.33 8.46
N SER A 61 19.84 6.57 9.72
CA SER A 61 19.45 5.73 10.87
C SER A 61 18.05 6.06 11.38
N GLN A 62 17.51 7.23 11.05
CA GLN A 62 16.24 7.73 11.55
C GLN A 62 15.11 7.43 10.58
N THR A 63 13.97 7.01 11.12
CA THR A 63 12.74 6.85 10.33
C THR A 63 12.01 8.17 10.12
N ILE A 64 11.24 8.25 9.04
CA ILE A 64 10.34 9.37 8.72
C ILE A 64 8.93 8.80 8.60
N LYS A 65 7.98 9.40 9.32
CA LYS A 65 6.56 9.04 9.19
C LYS A 65 5.93 9.82 8.05
N PHE A 66 5.23 9.11 7.19
CA PHE A 66 4.46 9.70 6.10
C PHE A 66 2.99 9.33 6.26
N ARG A 67 2.11 10.34 6.17
CA ARG A 67 0.67 10.12 6.06
C ARG A 67 0.34 9.40 4.74
N LYS A 68 1.03 9.76 3.66
CA LYS A 68 0.83 9.16 2.35
C LYS A 68 2.13 9.19 1.53
N GLY A 69 2.40 8.11 0.81
CA GLY A 69 3.41 8.08 -0.25
C GLY A 69 2.80 7.55 -1.54
N GLU A 70 3.05 8.23 -2.64
CA GLU A 70 2.66 7.78 -3.97
C GLU A 70 3.90 7.65 -4.85
N PHE A 71 4.02 6.52 -5.54
CA PHE A 71 5.11 6.25 -6.47
C PHE A 71 4.55 5.77 -7.79
N ARG A 72 4.82 6.51 -8.86
CA ARG A 72 4.39 6.23 -10.23
C ARG A 72 5.62 6.14 -11.08
N GLY A 73 5.77 5.10 -11.88
CA GLY A 73 6.97 4.94 -12.67
C GLY A 73 6.77 4.02 -13.85
N ASN A 74 7.26 4.43 -15.02
CA ASN A 74 7.32 3.61 -16.22
C ASN A 74 8.70 3.73 -16.89
N ALA A 75 8.82 3.30 -18.14
CA ALA A 75 10.09 3.33 -18.87
C ALA A 75 10.63 4.75 -19.11
N TYR A 76 9.77 5.77 -19.09
CA TYR A 76 10.07 7.14 -19.55
C TYR A 76 10.02 8.16 -18.41
N CYS A 77 9.09 8.01 -17.47
CA CYS A 77 8.91 8.95 -16.38
C CYS A 77 8.77 8.25 -15.03
N PHE A 78 9.08 9.03 -14.00
CA PHE A 78 8.84 8.70 -12.61
C PHE A 78 8.30 9.93 -11.88
N ASP A 79 7.29 9.69 -11.05
CA ASP A 79 6.65 10.67 -10.20
C ASP A 79 6.55 10.10 -8.79
N ALA A 80 6.92 10.89 -7.78
CA ALA A 80 6.66 10.58 -6.39
C ALA A 80 6.05 11.78 -5.68
N SER A 81 5.06 11.52 -4.84
CA SER A 81 4.46 12.51 -3.94
C SER A 81 4.46 11.95 -2.53
N LEU A 82 5.07 12.69 -1.60
CA LEU A 82 5.28 12.29 -0.21
C LEU A 82 4.65 13.32 0.71
N TYR A 83 3.70 12.87 1.53
CA TYR A 83 2.93 13.71 2.44
C TYR A 83 3.36 13.41 3.88
N SER A 84 3.94 14.41 4.55
CA SER A 84 4.29 14.35 5.97
C SER A 84 3.05 14.32 6.87
N GLU A 85 3.24 14.01 8.15
CA GLU A 85 2.19 14.15 9.17
C GLU A 85 1.75 15.62 9.36
N ASN A 86 2.66 16.57 9.11
CA ASN A 86 2.42 18.01 9.26
C ASN A 86 1.76 18.65 8.03
N GLY A 87 1.42 17.87 7.00
CA GLY A 87 0.75 18.35 5.79
C GLY A 87 1.68 18.89 4.71
N TYR A 88 2.99 18.92 4.92
CA TYR A 88 3.96 19.21 3.86
C TYR A 88 3.97 18.12 2.80
N GLU A 89 3.95 18.54 1.54
CA GLU A 89 4.10 17.69 0.38
C GLU A 89 5.48 17.90 -0.25
N LEU A 90 6.19 16.81 -0.50
CA LEU A 90 7.33 16.78 -1.41
C LEU A 90 6.93 16.01 -2.66
N SER A 91 7.02 16.70 -3.80
CA SER A 91 6.81 16.09 -5.11
C SER A 91 8.12 16.03 -5.89
N LYS A 92 8.39 14.89 -6.52
CA LYS A 92 9.60 14.62 -7.30
C LYS A 92 9.23 13.99 -8.63
N ASN A 93 9.52 14.70 -9.72
CA ASN A 93 9.43 14.18 -11.09
C ASN A 93 10.84 13.94 -11.63
N LEU A 94 11.02 12.83 -12.35
CA LEU A 94 12.25 12.48 -13.05
C LEU A 94 11.90 11.92 -14.44
N THR A 95 12.52 12.48 -15.48
CA THR A 95 12.44 11.98 -16.86
C THR A 95 13.69 11.18 -17.21
N ASP A 96 13.54 10.09 -17.97
CA ASP A 96 14.63 9.35 -18.61
C ASP A 96 15.74 8.75 -17.71
N SER A 97 15.57 8.71 -16.38
CA SER A 97 16.52 8.04 -15.46
C SER A 97 15.81 7.12 -14.48
N SER A 98 15.31 6.00 -14.98
CA SER A 98 14.66 4.99 -14.13
C SER A 98 15.59 4.49 -13.01
N ASN A 99 16.92 4.53 -13.19
CA ASN A 99 17.89 4.12 -12.17
C ASN A 99 17.94 5.11 -11.01
N GLU A 100 18.10 6.41 -11.28
CA GLU A 100 18.06 7.44 -10.23
C GLU A 100 16.71 7.45 -9.52
N ALA A 101 15.62 7.33 -10.28
CA ALA A 101 14.28 7.19 -9.73
C ALA A 101 14.19 6.03 -8.73
N PHE A 102 14.73 4.86 -9.07
CA PHE A 102 14.66 3.72 -8.17
C PHE A 102 15.61 3.84 -6.97
N GLU A 103 16.77 4.48 -7.11
CA GLU A 103 17.62 4.79 -5.95
C GLU A 103 16.94 5.75 -4.98
N PHE A 104 16.16 6.72 -5.50
CA PHE A 104 15.29 7.54 -4.67
C PHE A 104 14.22 6.69 -3.96
N VAL A 105 13.49 5.82 -4.68
CA VAL A 105 12.51 4.90 -4.08
C VAL A 105 13.15 4.04 -2.97
N ARG A 106 14.32 3.45 -3.23
CA ARG A 106 15.05 2.62 -2.25
C ARG A 106 15.39 3.39 -0.99
N TYR A 107 15.86 4.62 -1.13
CA TYR A 107 16.17 5.46 0.01
C TYR A 107 14.91 5.79 0.81
N ILE A 108 13.84 6.22 0.12
CA ILE A 108 12.59 6.59 0.78
C ILE A 108 11.93 5.39 1.47
N TRP A 109 11.93 4.19 0.89
CA TRP A 109 11.41 3.00 1.55
C TRP A 109 12.29 2.52 2.71
N LYS A 110 13.61 2.74 2.66
CA LYS A 110 14.52 2.42 3.77
C LYS A 110 14.16 3.20 5.04
N VAL A 111 13.90 4.51 4.91
CA VAL A 111 13.68 5.41 6.05
C VAL A 111 12.19 5.65 6.33
N GLY A 112 11.32 5.45 5.35
CA GLY A 112 9.91 5.78 5.42
C GLY A 112 9.07 4.74 6.17
N VAL A 113 8.11 5.23 6.93
CA VAL A 113 7.00 4.46 7.52
C VAL A 113 5.70 5.12 7.05
N PHE A 114 4.89 4.40 6.29
CA PHE A 114 3.73 4.96 5.60
C PHE A 114 2.42 4.54 6.28
N GLU A 115 1.54 5.50 6.53
CA GLU A 115 0.13 5.17 6.85
C GLU A 115 -0.58 4.65 5.59
N ASN A 116 -0.39 5.32 4.45
CA ASN A 116 -0.94 4.92 3.16
C ASN A 116 0.15 4.95 2.08
N LEU A 117 0.30 3.87 1.31
CA LEU A 117 1.31 3.75 0.27
C LEU A 117 0.67 3.29 -1.03
N LYS A 118 0.75 4.14 -2.06
CA LYS A 118 0.28 3.85 -3.41
C LYS A 118 1.46 3.62 -4.34
N ILE A 119 1.47 2.50 -5.06
CA ILE A 119 2.54 2.14 -6.00
C ILE A 119 1.93 1.81 -7.36
N SER A 120 2.44 2.46 -8.39
CA SER A 120 2.07 2.29 -9.79
C SER A 120 3.32 2.14 -10.66
N PHE A 121 3.86 0.93 -10.73
CA PHE A 121 5.07 0.64 -11.50
C PHE A 121 4.77 -0.19 -12.74
N TYR A 122 5.17 0.35 -13.90
CA TYR A 122 4.93 -0.22 -15.21
C TYR A 122 6.22 -0.70 -15.87
N GLY A 123 6.11 -1.82 -16.55
CA GLY A 123 7.15 -2.34 -17.43
C GLY A 123 8.28 -3.07 -16.72
N THR A 124 9.04 -3.82 -17.52
CA THR A 124 10.05 -4.79 -17.04
C THR A 124 11.20 -4.16 -16.26
N ALA A 125 11.46 -2.86 -16.42
CA ALA A 125 12.54 -2.16 -15.73
C ALA A 125 12.33 -2.16 -14.20
N TYR A 126 11.13 -1.83 -13.73
CA TYR A 126 10.82 -1.87 -12.30
C TYR A 126 10.71 -3.30 -11.77
N THR A 127 10.17 -4.24 -12.56
CA THR A 127 10.15 -5.67 -12.20
C THR A 127 11.57 -6.20 -11.93
N ARG A 128 12.55 -5.90 -12.78
CA ARG A 128 13.96 -6.30 -12.57
C ARG A 128 14.57 -5.67 -11.33
N LYS A 129 14.22 -4.42 -11.02
CA LYS A 129 14.75 -3.70 -9.86
C LYS A 129 14.13 -4.21 -8.56
N MET A 130 12.82 -4.44 -8.54
CA MET A 130 12.13 -5.08 -7.43
C MET A 130 12.66 -6.48 -7.13
N LYS A 131 13.01 -7.26 -8.16
CA LYS A 131 13.67 -8.56 -7.97
C LYS A 131 15.01 -8.47 -7.21
N LYS A 132 15.75 -7.37 -7.36
CA LYS A 132 17.03 -7.12 -6.67
C LYS A 132 16.84 -6.41 -5.32
N TYR A 133 15.67 -5.83 -5.06
CA TYR A 133 15.41 -5.12 -3.81
C TYR A 133 15.23 -6.10 -2.66
N THR A 134 16.03 -5.93 -1.61
CA THR A 134 16.03 -6.78 -0.41
C THR A 134 15.47 -6.09 0.83
N GLY A 135 15.22 -4.78 0.76
CA GLY A 135 14.69 -4.03 1.89
C GLY A 135 13.25 -4.39 2.21
N GLU A 136 12.86 -4.10 3.45
CA GLU A 136 11.47 -4.10 3.88
C GLU A 136 10.81 -2.76 3.49
N ILE A 137 9.51 -2.79 3.24
CA ILE A 137 8.67 -1.63 2.99
C ILE A 137 7.68 -1.54 4.15
N LYS A 138 7.74 -0.46 4.91
CA LYS A 138 6.93 -0.28 6.12
C LYS A 138 5.68 0.53 5.81
N ALA A 139 4.54 -0.12 5.71
CA ALA A 139 3.26 0.53 5.45
C ALA A 139 2.11 -0.15 6.23
N LYS A 140 1.05 0.60 6.53
CA LYS A 140 -0.20 0.03 7.06
C LYS A 140 -1.22 -0.29 5.97
N ASN A 141 -1.40 0.62 5.01
CA ASN A 141 -2.35 0.47 3.93
C ASN A 141 -1.61 0.58 2.59
N VAL A 142 -1.73 -0.42 1.74
CA VAL A 142 -1.01 -0.48 0.45
C VAL A 142 -1.99 -0.61 -0.70
N GLU A 143 -1.88 0.31 -1.66
CA GLU A 143 -2.57 0.26 -2.94
C GLU A 143 -1.59 0.00 -4.08
N LEU A 144 -1.83 -1.06 -4.83
CA LEU A 144 -1.03 -1.46 -5.98
C LEU A 144 -1.86 -1.26 -7.24
N HIS A 145 -1.51 -0.27 -8.04
CA HIS A 145 -2.26 0.13 -9.22
C HIS A 145 -1.49 -0.18 -10.50
N TYR A 146 -2.17 -0.72 -11.51
CA TYR A 146 -1.67 -0.92 -12.88
C TYR A 146 -0.27 -1.57 -12.98
N GLY A 147 0.09 -2.41 -12.01
CA GLY A 147 1.38 -3.08 -11.98
C GLY A 147 1.44 -4.20 -13.02
N ASP A 148 2.62 -4.42 -13.61
CA ASP A 148 2.94 -5.70 -14.24
C ASP A 148 2.55 -6.81 -13.25
N ILE A 149 1.67 -7.74 -13.65
CA ILE A 149 1.13 -8.77 -12.74
C ILE A 149 2.24 -9.56 -12.02
N LEU A 150 3.44 -9.61 -12.62
CA LEU A 150 4.63 -10.23 -12.05
C LEU A 150 5.24 -9.43 -10.88
N ILE A 151 5.06 -8.11 -10.85
CA ILE A 151 5.61 -7.22 -9.80
C ILE A 151 4.80 -7.28 -8.51
N LEU A 152 3.51 -7.62 -8.59
CA LEU A 152 2.59 -7.64 -7.45
C LEU A 152 3.09 -8.58 -6.33
N PRO A 153 3.34 -9.89 -6.57
CA PRO A 153 3.97 -10.76 -5.57
C PRO A 153 5.30 -10.21 -5.05
N MET A 154 6.09 -9.55 -5.92
CA MET A 154 7.42 -9.05 -5.55
C MET A 154 7.36 -7.87 -4.59
N ILE A 155 6.34 -7.03 -4.67
CA ILE A 155 6.12 -5.92 -3.73
C ILE A 155 5.54 -6.47 -2.43
N VAL A 156 4.50 -7.31 -2.51
CA VAL A 156 3.78 -7.79 -1.32
C VAL A 156 4.69 -8.59 -0.38
N GLN A 157 5.60 -9.41 -0.90
CA GLN A 157 6.59 -10.14 -0.09
C GLN A 157 7.61 -9.24 0.65
N LYS A 158 7.67 -7.93 0.32
CA LYS A 158 8.57 -6.96 0.93
C LYS A 158 7.86 -6.08 1.95
N LEU A 159 6.55 -6.20 2.09
CA LEU A 159 5.79 -5.46 3.10
C LEU A 159 6.09 -6.03 4.50
N ASN A 160 6.11 -5.15 5.50
CA ASN A 160 6.22 -5.53 6.90
C ASN A 160 4.99 -6.31 7.40
N ASP A 161 5.13 -7.01 8.53
CA ASP A 161 4.04 -7.82 9.11
C ASP A 161 2.85 -6.99 9.66
N GLY A 162 3.06 -5.69 9.90
CA GLY A 162 2.05 -4.77 10.45
C GLY A 162 1.08 -4.20 9.41
N ILE A 163 0.95 -4.83 8.25
CA ILE A 163 0.04 -4.40 7.20
C ILE A 163 -1.42 -4.66 7.59
N GLU A 164 -2.26 -3.64 7.47
CA GLU A 164 -3.69 -3.68 7.79
C GLU A 164 -4.54 -3.89 6.53
N SER A 165 -4.11 -3.33 5.39
CA SER A 165 -4.79 -3.52 4.12
C SER A 165 -3.87 -3.63 2.91
N ILE A 166 -4.27 -4.49 1.97
CA ILE A 166 -3.69 -4.59 0.63
C ILE A 166 -4.82 -4.44 -0.38
N MET A 167 -4.69 -3.51 -1.31
CA MET A 167 -5.63 -3.28 -2.39
C MET A 167 -4.89 -3.37 -3.72
N THR A 168 -5.40 -4.16 -4.64
CA THR A 168 -4.79 -4.37 -5.96
C THR A 168 -5.77 -3.96 -7.05
N TYR A 169 -5.38 -3.00 -7.87
CA TYR A 169 -6.14 -2.52 -9.02
C TYR A 169 -5.33 -2.85 -10.28
N PRO A 170 -5.62 -3.96 -10.96
CA PRO A 170 -4.95 -4.28 -12.23
C PRO A 170 -5.36 -3.29 -13.32
N ASP A 171 -4.68 -3.37 -14.47
CA ASP A 171 -4.93 -2.48 -15.62
C ASP A 171 -6.41 -2.48 -16.05
N SER A 172 -6.84 -1.47 -16.80
CA SER A 172 -8.23 -1.32 -17.28
C SER A 172 -8.72 -2.52 -18.11
N ARG A 173 -7.79 -3.35 -18.60
CA ARG A 173 -8.05 -4.63 -19.29
C ARG A 173 -8.21 -5.83 -18.34
N GLY A 174 -8.30 -5.60 -17.04
CA GLY A 174 -8.42 -6.64 -16.02
C GLY A 174 -7.10 -7.27 -15.58
N ALA A 175 -7.18 -8.10 -14.54
CA ALA A 175 -6.17 -9.11 -14.21
C ALA A 175 -6.64 -10.49 -14.70
N PRO A 176 -6.53 -10.80 -16.00
CA PRO A 176 -7.03 -12.07 -16.52
C PRO A 176 -6.23 -13.30 -16.02
N ASN A 177 -5.07 -13.11 -15.40
CA ASN A 177 -4.13 -14.20 -15.08
C ASN A 177 -3.40 -14.02 -13.74
N LEU A 178 -4.11 -13.64 -12.67
CA LEU A 178 -3.50 -13.54 -11.35
C LEU A 178 -3.12 -14.94 -10.84
N ASP A 179 -1.83 -15.13 -10.58
CA ASP A 179 -1.32 -16.38 -10.02
C ASP A 179 -1.60 -16.44 -8.52
N PHE A 180 -2.83 -16.83 -8.16
CA PHE A 180 -3.24 -16.99 -6.76
C PHE A 180 -2.35 -17.98 -6.00
N ASN A 181 -1.72 -18.97 -6.65
CA ASN A 181 -0.81 -19.88 -5.94
C ASN A 181 0.42 -19.12 -5.42
N LYS A 182 0.98 -18.22 -6.22
CA LYS A 182 2.08 -17.35 -5.77
C LYS A 182 1.64 -16.39 -4.68
N LEU A 183 0.47 -15.76 -4.82
CA LEU A 183 -0.02 -14.82 -3.82
C LEU A 183 -0.30 -15.51 -2.48
N PHE A 184 -0.97 -16.66 -2.51
CA PHE A 184 -1.26 -17.42 -1.29
C PHE A 184 -0.02 -17.99 -0.63
N ALA A 185 1.12 -18.09 -1.32
CA ALA A 185 2.39 -18.46 -0.70
C ALA A 185 2.99 -17.33 0.16
N ILE A 186 2.53 -16.08 -0.02
CA ILE A 186 3.08 -14.91 0.67
C ILE A 186 2.42 -14.75 2.05
N PRO A 187 3.19 -14.72 3.16
CA PRO A 187 2.63 -14.57 4.50
C PRO A 187 1.78 -13.31 4.69
N GLN A 188 2.15 -12.21 4.04
CA GLN A 188 1.42 -10.95 4.10
C GLN A 188 0.01 -11.10 3.52
N ILE A 189 -0.19 -11.86 2.43
CA ILE A 189 -1.53 -12.15 1.89
C ILE A 189 -2.33 -13.06 2.82
N GLN A 190 -1.68 -14.06 3.43
CA GLN A 190 -2.37 -15.01 4.31
C GLN A 190 -2.93 -14.35 5.57
N ASN A 191 -2.26 -13.30 6.06
CA ASN A 191 -2.51 -12.73 7.38
C ASN A 191 -3.14 -11.32 7.34
N VAL A 192 -3.20 -10.67 6.17
CA VAL A 192 -3.73 -9.30 6.08
C VAL A 192 -5.20 -9.27 6.54
N PRO A 193 -5.58 -8.33 7.42
CA PRO A 193 -6.97 -8.18 7.86
C PRO A 193 -7.92 -7.85 6.71
N TYR A 194 -7.49 -6.99 5.78
CA TYR A 194 -8.30 -6.56 4.65
C TYR A 194 -7.55 -6.71 3.33
N TRP A 195 -8.13 -7.48 2.42
CA TRP A 195 -7.57 -7.66 1.08
C TRP A 195 -8.61 -7.36 0.00
N HIS A 196 -8.21 -6.57 -0.98
CA HIS A 196 -9.04 -6.22 -2.12
C HIS A 196 -8.33 -6.49 -3.44
N ILE A 197 -9.08 -7.02 -4.40
CA ILE A 197 -8.67 -7.13 -5.80
C ILE A 197 -9.76 -6.49 -6.66
N GLY A 198 -9.42 -5.46 -7.42
CA GLY A 198 -10.29 -4.91 -8.45
C GLY A 198 -10.17 -5.68 -9.76
N ASN A 199 -11.20 -5.64 -10.59
CA ASN A 199 -11.20 -6.05 -12.00
C ASN A 199 -10.51 -7.40 -12.25
N CYS A 200 -10.99 -8.44 -11.58
CA CYS A 200 -10.44 -9.79 -11.69
C CYS A 200 -11.39 -10.67 -12.50
N ASP A 201 -10.88 -11.31 -13.56
CA ASP A 201 -11.71 -12.11 -14.48
C ASP A 201 -11.76 -13.60 -14.11
N GLN A 202 -11.27 -13.96 -12.92
CA GLN A 202 -11.12 -15.33 -12.45
C GLN A 202 -12.26 -15.71 -11.50
N THR A 203 -13.23 -16.47 -12.00
CA THR A 203 -14.42 -16.91 -11.24
C THR A 203 -14.04 -17.80 -10.05
N GLU A 204 -12.90 -18.47 -10.13
CA GLU A 204 -12.38 -19.36 -9.09
C GLU A 204 -11.85 -18.61 -7.84
N SER A 205 -11.65 -17.29 -7.94
CA SER A 205 -11.00 -16.46 -6.90
C SER A 205 -11.67 -16.60 -5.54
N LEU A 206 -13.00 -16.53 -5.47
CA LEU A 206 -13.76 -16.59 -4.22
C LEU A 206 -13.54 -17.90 -3.45
N HIS A 207 -13.70 -19.04 -4.13
CA HIS A 207 -13.60 -20.32 -3.44
C HIS A 207 -12.15 -20.65 -3.08
N ARG A 208 -11.19 -20.16 -3.87
CA ARG A 208 -9.76 -20.28 -3.58
C ARG A 208 -9.35 -19.49 -2.35
N VAL A 209 -9.82 -18.24 -2.19
CA VAL A 209 -9.57 -17.45 -0.98
C VAL A 209 -10.23 -18.10 0.25
N ALA A 210 -11.48 -18.54 0.14
CA ALA A 210 -12.15 -19.21 1.24
C ALA A 210 -11.45 -20.52 1.65
N LYS A 211 -10.97 -21.31 0.68
CA LYS A 211 -10.17 -22.51 0.94
C LYS A 211 -8.87 -22.16 1.69
N MET A 212 -8.13 -21.14 1.23
CA MET A 212 -6.93 -20.66 1.92
C MET A 212 -7.21 -20.32 3.38
N TRP A 213 -8.29 -19.59 3.66
CA TRP A 213 -8.68 -19.22 5.04
C TRP A 213 -9.10 -20.41 5.90
N ILE A 214 -9.80 -21.41 5.32
CA ILE A 214 -10.16 -22.65 6.00
C ILE A 214 -8.89 -23.44 6.38
N ASP A 215 -7.95 -23.59 5.44
CA ASP A 215 -6.72 -24.36 5.62
C ASP A 215 -5.78 -23.70 6.64
N ARG A 216 -5.79 -22.35 6.71
CA ARG A 216 -4.94 -21.57 7.63
C ARG A 216 -5.59 -21.22 8.96
N ASN A 217 -6.87 -21.54 9.16
CA ASN A 217 -7.63 -21.11 10.33
C ASN A 217 -7.54 -19.58 10.53
N SER A 218 -7.85 -18.82 9.47
CA SER A 218 -7.79 -17.35 9.49
C SER A 218 -8.68 -16.75 10.57
N LYS A 219 -8.26 -15.59 11.09
CA LYS A 219 -8.88 -14.93 12.24
C LYS A 219 -10.25 -14.34 11.86
N VAL A 220 -11.13 -14.27 12.84
CA VAL A 220 -12.38 -13.49 12.73
C VAL A 220 -12.02 -12.03 12.43
N GLY A 221 -12.77 -11.40 11.52
CA GLY A 221 -12.52 -10.04 11.05
C GLY A 221 -11.72 -9.95 9.74
N CYS A 222 -11.10 -11.05 9.28
CA CYS A 222 -10.50 -11.09 7.94
C CYS A 222 -11.57 -10.85 6.87
N THR A 223 -11.32 -9.89 5.98
CA THR A 223 -12.23 -9.47 4.92
C THR A 223 -11.51 -9.50 3.57
N PHE A 224 -12.18 -10.06 2.57
CA PHE A 224 -11.73 -10.08 1.19
C PHE A 224 -12.83 -9.51 0.30
N GLN A 225 -12.47 -8.59 -0.59
CA GLN A 225 -13.41 -7.96 -1.50
C GLN A 225 -12.90 -8.01 -2.93
N ILE A 226 -13.82 -8.27 -3.85
CA ILE A 226 -13.50 -8.38 -5.27
C ILE A 226 -14.66 -7.88 -6.12
N TYR A 227 -14.35 -7.31 -7.28
CA TYR A 227 -15.34 -7.15 -8.34
C TYR A 227 -14.87 -7.84 -9.62
N ILE A 228 -15.82 -8.50 -10.28
CA ILE A 228 -15.60 -9.48 -11.36
C ILE A 228 -16.61 -9.18 -12.47
N PHE A 229 -16.17 -9.06 -13.71
CA PHE A 229 -17.08 -8.93 -14.86
C PHE A 229 -17.61 -10.29 -15.35
N ALA A 230 -16.87 -11.37 -15.09
CA ALA A 230 -17.27 -12.73 -15.41
C ALA A 230 -18.45 -13.24 -14.55
N ASP A 231 -19.37 -13.94 -15.20
CA ASP A 231 -20.48 -14.65 -14.56
C ASP A 231 -20.06 -15.98 -13.95
N GLY A 232 -20.78 -16.40 -12.90
CA GLY A 232 -20.70 -17.75 -12.34
C GLY A 232 -19.93 -17.87 -11.03
N SER A 233 -19.17 -16.86 -10.61
CA SER A 233 -18.34 -16.88 -9.38
C SER A 233 -19.12 -17.31 -8.12
N PHE A 234 -20.35 -16.84 -7.94
CA PHE A 234 -21.20 -17.24 -6.81
C PHE A 234 -21.65 -18.71 -6.89
N LYS A 235 -22.04 -19.17 -8.08
CA LYS A 235 -22.50 -20.54 -8.31
C LYS A 235 -21.34 -21.52 -8.10
N GLU A 236 -20.19 -21.23 -8.69
CA GLU A 236 -18.97 -22.02 -8.54
C GLU A 236 -18.53 -22.12 -7.08
N PHE A 237 -18.64 -21.03 -6.31
CA PHE A 237 -18.39 -21.07 -4.86
C PHE A 237 -19.32 -22.03 -4.12
N LEU A 238 -20.62 -21.99 -4.42
CA LEU A 238 -21.60 -22.87 -3.79
C LEU A 238 -21.34 -24.35 -4.11
N GLU A 239 -21.01 -24.65 -5.37
CA GLU A 239 -20.71 -26.02 -5.82
C GLU A 239 -19.49 -26.58 -5.07
N HIS A 240 -18.41 -25.80 -4.95
CA HIS A 240 -17.20 -26.19 -4.23
C HIS A 240 -17.42 -26.46 -2.74
N PHE A 241 -18.39 -25.78 -2.12
CA PHE A 241 -18.62 -25.85 -0.68
C PHE A 241 -19.95 -26.50 -0.29
N THR A 242 -20.59 -27.26 -1.18
CA THR A 242 -21.90 -27.90 -0.96
C THR A 242 -22.03 -28.55 0.42
N GLU A 243 -21.05 -29.37 0.83
CA GLU A 243 -21.03 -30.08 2.11
C GLU A 243 -20.73 -29.21 3.35
N ARG A 244 -20.42 -27.93 3.13
CA ARG A 244 -20.06 -26.95 4.17
C ARG A 244 -21.09 -25.84 4.32
N ILE A 245 -22.10 -25.77 3.46
CA ILE A 245 -23.14 -24.74 3.54
C ILE A 245 -23.94 -24.90 4.83
N VAL A 246 -24.07 -23.80 5.57
CA VAL A 246 -24.87 -23.68 6.78
C VAL A 246 -26.20 -22.99 6.47
N SER A 247 -26.15 -21.89 5.73
CA SER A 247 -27.32 -21.20 5.19
C SER A 247 -26.96 -20.54 3.86
N LYS A 248 -27.96 -20.36 3.00
CA LYS A 248 -27.80 -19.59 1.76
C LYS A 248 -29.13 -18.94 1.35
N ASN A 249 -29.02 -17.82 0.66
CA ASN A 249 -30.08 -17.15 -0.07
C ASN A 249 -29.48 -16.50 -1.32
N GLU A 250 -30.25 -15.66 -2.01
CA GLU A 250 -29.79 -15.00 -3.23
C GLU A 250 -28.63 -14.03 -3.00
N LYS A 251 -28.55 -13.38 -1.83
CA LYS A 251 -27.54 -12.37 -1.47
C LYS A 251 -26.32 -12.99 -0.81
N ARG A 252 -26.48 -14.05 -0.01
CA ARG A 252 -25.44 -14.57 0.90
C ARG A 252 -25.36 -16.08 0.93
N ALA A 253 -24.16 -16.58 1.17
CA ALA A 253 -23.89 -17.97 1.51
C ALA A 253 -22.97 -18.04 2.73
N ARG A 254 -23.39 -18.77 3.77
CA ARG A 254 -22.60 -19.03 4.98
C ARG A 254 -22.09 -20.45 4.95
N ILE A 255 -20.79 -20.63 5.16
CA ILE A 255 -20.14 -21.96 5.19
C ILE A 255 -19.38 -22.19 6.49
N ARG A 256 -19.32 -23.44 6.94
CA ARG A 256 -18.51 -23.87 8.10
C ARG A 256 -17.03 -24.00 7.73
N THR A 257 -16.14 -23.62 8.64
CA THR A 257 -14.70 -23.88 8.49
C THR A 257 -14.31 -25.19 9.18
N ASN A 258 -13.01 -25.50 9.25
CA ASN A 258 -12.51 -26.60 10.07
C ASN A 258 -12.46 -26.22 11.57
N ASN A 259 -12.54 -24.93 11.89
CA ASN A 259 -12.66 -24.43 13.25
C ASN A 259 -14.16 -24.28 13.60
N PRO A 260 -14.65 -24.95 14.65
CA PRO A 260 -16.07 -24.91 15.01
C PRO A 260 -16.57 -23.52 15.40
N ASP A 261 -15.68 -22.63 15.84
CA ASP A 261 -16.05 -21.29 16.31
C ASP A 261 -16.10 -20.26 15.18
N ARG A 262 -15.78 -20.66 13.95
CA ARG A 262 -15.59 -19.75 12.82
C ARG A 262 -16.33 -20.22 11.57
N HIS A 263 -17.11 -19.32 11.00
CA HIS A 263 -17.73 -19.48 9.68
C HIS A 263 -17.14 -18.48 8.69
N ILE A 264 -17.36 -18.73 7.40
CA ILE A 264 -17.12 -17.75 6.33
C ILE A 264 -18.46 -17.36 5.73
N ILE A 265 -18.67 -16.07 5.51
CA ILE A 265 -19.80 -15.54 4.74
C ILE A 265 -19.28 -15.03 3.40
N LEU A 266 -19.91 -15.49 2.33
CA LEU A 266 -19.88 -14.83 1.02
C LEU A 266 -21.13 -13.97 0.88
N GLU A 267 -20.96 -12.73 0.47
CA GLU A 267 -22.02 -11.77 0.19
C GLU A 267 -21.86 -11.18 -1.20
N ARG A 268 -22.98 -11.07 -1.91
CA ARG A 268 -23.12 -10.36 -3.19
C ARG A 268 -23.49 -8.90 -2.93
N GLY A 269 -22.78 -8.00 -3.59
CA GLY A 269 -23.14 -6.61 -3.71
C GLY A 269 -24.21 -6.46 -4.79
N LEU A 270 -25.47 -6.44 -4.39
CA LEU A 270 -26.60 -6.22 -5.29
C LEU A 270 -26.93 -4.72 -5.22
N ILE A 271 -26.56 -3.98 -6.26
CA ILE A 271 -26.94 -2.57 -6.42
C ILE A 271 -27.95 -2.48 -7.56
N GLU A 272 -28.99 -1.66 -7.39
CA GLU A 272 -29.89 -1.27 -8.49
C GLU A 272 -29.12 -0.36 -9.45
N ILE A 273 -28.94 -0.79 -10.69
CA ILE A 273 -28.21 -0.03 -11.71
C ILE A 273 -29.21 0.68 -12.60
N VAL A 274 -29.04 1.99 -12.75
CA VAL A 274 -29.80 2.85 -13.65
C VAL A 274 -29.00 2.97 -14.96
N ASP A 275 -29.28 2.06 -15.91
CA ASP A 275 -28.96 2.06 -17.36
C ASP A 275 -27.53 2.36 -17.92
N ASP A 276 -27.30 1.80 -19.12
CA ASP A 276 -26.24 2.06 -20.13
C ASP A 276 -24.80 1.51 -19.96
N LEU A 277 -24.45 0.76 -18.93
CA LEU A 277 -23.17 0.03 -18.90
C LEU A 277 -23.25 -1.30 -19.67
N VAL A 278 -22.38 -1.48 -20.68
CA VAL A 278 -22.33 -2.67 -21.56
C VAL A 278 -21.94 -3.94 -20.80
N GLU A 279 -21.20 -3.82 -19.70
CA GLU A 279 -20.90 -4.93 -18.77
C GLU A 279 -20.96 -4.43 -17.32
N ILE A 280 -21.81 -5.05 -16.51
CA ILE A 280 -21.99 -4.71 -15.10
C ILE A 280 -21.07 -5.59 -14.25
N PRO A 281 -20.15 -5.03 -13.44
CA PRO A 281 -19.34 -5.83 -12.55
C PRO A 281 -20.18 -6.43 -11.42
N GLN A 282 -19.90 -7.69 -11.07
CA GLN A 282 -20.42 -8.33 -9.88
C GLN A 282 -19.49 -8.09 -8.71
N PHE A 283 -20.04 -7.58 -7.61
CA PHE A 283 -19.31 -7.29 -6.39
C PHE A 283 -19.48 -8.41 -5.38
N PHE A 284 -18.37 -8.79 -4.73
CA PHE A 284 -18.39 -9.83 -3.69
C PHE A 284 -17.58 -9.41 -2.47
N ARG A 285 -18.06 -9.83 -1.30
CA ARG A 285 -17.40 -9.69 0.00
C ARG A 285 -17.36 -11.05 0.70
N LEU A 286 -16.16 -11.53 1.01
CA LEU A 286 -15.91 -12.68 1.88
C LEU A 286 -15.47 -12.17 3.27
N MET A 287 -16.03 -12.76 4.32
CA MET A 287 -15.70 -12.40 5.70
C MET A 287 -15.56 -13.65 6.56
N VAL A 288 -14.52 -13.70 7.39
CA VAL A 288 -14.41 -14.68 8.47
C VAL A 288 -15.13 -14.14 9.70
N ILE A 289 -16.13 -14.86 10.18
CA ILE A 289 -17.01 -14.45 11.27
C ILE A 289 -17.03 -15.48 12.41
N SER A 290 -17.44 -15.03 13.60
CA SER A 290 -17.80 -15.95 14.69
C SER A 290 -19.01 -16.81 14.31
N VAL A 291 -19.05 -18.06 14.76
CA VAL A 291 -20.25 -18.92 14.64
C VAL A 291 -21.47 -18.29 15.33
N GLU A 292 -21.26 -17.50 16.37
CA GLU A 292 -22.33 -16.87 17.17
C GLU A 292 -22.98 -15.67 16.49
N MET A 293 -22.33 -15.09 15.47
CA MET A 293 -22.86 -13.93 14.76
C MET A 293 -24.19 -14.27 14.08
N LYS A 294 -25.23 -13.50 14.41
CA LYS A 294 -26.58 -13.64 13.87
C LYS A 294 -26.74 -12.86 12.58
N GLU A 295 -27.68 -13.28 11.75
CA GLU A 295 -27.94 -12.59 10.47
C GLU A 295 -28.37 -11.13 10.64
N SER A 296 -29.04 -10.80 11.75
CA SER A 296 -29.41 -9.42 12.10
C SER A 296 -28.22 -8.51 12.41
N GLU A 297 -27.03 -9.06 12.63
CA GLU A 297 -25.80 -8.31 12.89
C GLU A 297 -24.99 -8.06 11.61
N TYR A 298 -25.41 -8.63 10.47
CA TYR A 298 -24.71 -8.44 9.21
C TYR A 298 -24.85 -6.99 8.72
N ASP A 299 -23.76 -6.45 8.20
CA ASP A 299 -23.77 -5.14 7.53
C ASP A 299 -24.47 -5.25 6.18
N ASP A 300 -25.74 -4.84 6.12
CA ASP A 300 -26.56 -4.89 4.92
C ASP A 300 -26.29 -3.77 3.91
N ASN A 301 -25.50 -2.75 4.28
CA ASN A 301 -25.22 -1.60 3.43
C ASN A 301 -24.13 -1.92 2.41
N CYS A 302 -24.52 -2.55 1.30
CA CYS A 302 -23.56 -2.93 0.28
C CYS A 302 -22.94 -1.74 -0.47
N GLU A 303 -23.71 -0.67 -0.70
CA GLU A 303 -23.23 0.56 -1.33
C GLU A 303 -22.02 1.18 -0.60
N LYS A 304 -22.04 1.16 0.73
CA LYS A 304 -20.96 1.74 1.54
C LYS A 304 -19.64 1.02 1.33
N TRP A 305 -19.64 -0.30 1.17
CA TRP A 305 -18.39 -1.02 0.95
C TRP A 305 -18.03 -1.11 -0.53
N ILE A 306 -19.00 -1.08 -1.43
CA ILE A 306 -18.76 -1.02 -2.88
C ILE A 306 -18.12 0.33 -3.26
N SER A 307 -18.61 1.43 -2.70
CA SER A 307 -18.03 2.77 -2.94
C SER A 307 -16.58 2.93 -2.45
N LYS A 308 -16.12 2.08 -1.54
CA LYS A 308 -14.70 2.04 -1.15
C LYS A 308 -13.82 1.34 -2.19
N ILE A 309 -14.34 0.31 -2.82
CA ILE A 309 -13.57 -0.53 -3.75
C ILE A 309 -13.69 -0.08 -5.20
N CYS A 310 -14.78 0.59 -5.56
CA CYS A 310 -15.00 1.19 -6.86
C CYS A 310 -15.60 2.60 -6.65
N PRO A 311 -14.77 3.62 -6.35
CA PRO A 311 -15.24 4.98 -6.10
C PRO A 311 -15.92 5.62 -7.32
N GLU A 312 -15.48 5.26 -8.54
CA GLU A 312 -16.03 5.74 -9.81
C GLU A 312 -17.54 5.47 -9.92
N TYR A 313 -18.02 4.38 -9.30
CA TYR A 313 -19.43 4.03 -9.23
C TYR A 313 -20.31 5.09 -8.50
N ARG A 314 -19.72 5.97 -7.66
CA ARG A 314 -20.46 7.05 -6.98
C ARG A 314 -20.58 8.32 -7.80
N GLU A 315 -19.68 8.55 -8.75
CA GLU A 315 -19.67 9.77 -9.56
C GLU A 315 -20.76 9.73 -10.65
N GLU A 316 -21.10 8.53 -11.13
CA GLU A 316 -22.16 8.32 -12.14
C GLU A 316 -23.59 8.34 -11.57
N ASN A 317 -23.76 8.13 -10.26
CA ASN A 317 -25.08 8.03 -9.60
C ASN A 317 -25.51 9.30 -8.82
N ASN A 318 -24.79 10.42 -8.95
CA ASN A 318 -25.11 11.71 -8.31
C ASN A 318 -25.47 12.83 -9.30
N ILE A 319 -26.00 12.50 -10.49
CA ILE A 319 -26.52 13.48 -11.45
C ILE A 319 -28.05 13.52 -11.41
#